data_AF-A0A067PMF4-F1
#
_entry.id   AF-A0A067PMF4-F1
#
_cell.length_a   1.000
_cell.length_b   1.000
_cell.length_c   1.000
_cell.angle_alpha   90.00
_cell.angle_beta   90.00
_cell.angle_gamma   90.00
#
_symmetry.space_group_name_H-M   'P 1'
#
loop_
_entity.id
_entity.type
_entity.pdbx_description
1 polymer ?
#
loop_
_entity_poly.entity_id
_entity_poly.type
_entity_poly.pdbx_seq_one_letter_code
_entity_poly.pdbx_strand_id
1 'polypeptide(L)'
;MMTRTAFILLVSVLPAFAGVVPRSQPSSTPQCYACPSKDNGNFALGSSHVEGNSINCVYPRSASDHSNSSFCRYSTSSGQLTQDHDASGCPSSATTVACAAKKRNAKFEKAKRRVEARAAAGGSSRESKRAMMIDLD
;
A
#
# COMPACT_ATOMS: atom_id res chain seq x y z
N MET A 1 -13.54 8.35 -72.69
CA MET A 1 -12.96 7.01 -72.48
C MET A 1 -13.36 6.54 -71.09
N MET A 2 -14.37 5.65 -71.06
CA MET A 2 -14.79 4.88 -69.89
C MET A 2 -13.87 3.66 -69.70
N THR A 3 -13.62 3.26 -68.44
CA THR A 3 -13.81 1.92 -67.81
C THR A 3 -12.85 1.82 -66.61
N ARG A 4 -13.30 1.87 -65.36
CA ARG A 4 -14.01 0.83 -64.57
C ARG A 4 -13.11 -0.30 -64.07
N THR A 5 -13.02 -0.32 -62.73
CA THR A 5 -13.17 -1.46 -61.82
C THR A 5 -12.10 -2.55 -61.73
N ALA A 6 -11.65 -2.74 -60.48
CA ALA A 6 -11.57 -4.00 -59.74
C ALA A 6 -10.16 -4.42 -59.31
N PHE A 7 -9.86 -4.24 -58.02
CA PHE A 7 -9.14 -5.19 -57.16
C PHE A 7 -9.50 -4.82 -55.71
N ILE A 8 -10.72 -5.18 -55.29
CA ILE A 8 -11.00 -6.35 -54.43
C ILE A 8 -10.37 -6.21 -53.04
N LEU A 9 -11.19 -5.65 -52.15
CA LEU A 9 -11.49 -6.14 -50.80
C LEU A 9 -10.49 -7.13 -50.18
N LEU A 10 -9.61 -6.61 -49.31
CA LEU A 10 -9.05 -7.39 -48.21
C LEU A 10 -9.47 -6.73 -46.90
N VAL A 11 -10.75 -6.93 -46.57
CA VAL A 11 -11.28 -6.72 -45.22
C VAL A 11 -10.74 -7.86 -44.37
N SER A 12 -9.52 -7.67 -43.83
CA SER A 12 -8.97 -8.55 -42.81
C SER A 12 -9.73 -8.31 -41.51
N VAL A 13 -10.57 -9.27 -41.16
CA VAL A 13 -11.30 -9.39 -39.90
C VAL A 13 -10.28 -9.32 -38.75
N LEU A 14 -10.25 -8.20 -38.02
CA LEU A 14 -9.54 -8.15 -36.74
C LEU A 14 -10.39 -8.91 -35.71
N PRO A 15 -9.88 -10.01 -35.12
CA PRO A 15 -10.55 -10.62 -33.98
C PRO A 15 -10.44 -9.66 -32.78
N ALA A 16 -11.59 -9.24 -32.27
CA ALA A 16 -11.70 -8.54 -31.00
C ALA A 16 -11.38 -9.53 -29.87
N PHE A 17 -10.10 -9.69 -29.54
CA PHE A 17 -9.68 -10.34 -28.31
C PHE A 17 -10.06 -9.42 -27.15
N ALA A 18 -11.23 -9.65 -26.56
CA ALA A 18 -11.60 -9.11 -25.26
C ALA A 18 -10.65 -9.71 -24.21
N GLY A 19 -9.51 -9.05 -24.02
CA GLY A 19 -8.56 -9.40 -22.97
C GLY A 19 -9.24 -9.25 -21.63
N VAL A 20 -9.47 -10.38 -20.95
CA VAL A 20 -9.78 -10.39 -19.52
C VAL A 20 -8.53 -9.87 -18.83
N VAL A 21 -8.47 -8.56 -18.58
CA VAL A 21 -7.40 -7.97 -17.79
C VAL A 21 -7.59 -8.48 -16.37
N PRO A 22 -6.67 -9.30 -15.82
CA PRO A 22 -6.72 -9.64 -14.41
C PRO A 22 -6.64 -8.32 -13.65
N ARG A 23 -7.73 -7.95 -12.99
CA ARG A 23 -7.79 -6.77 -12.13
C ARG A 23 -6.95 -7.12 -10.90
N SER A 24 -5.66 -6.82 -10.95
CA SER A 24 -4.78 -6.84 -9.79
C SER A 24 -5.43 -5.97 -8.73
N GLN A 25 -6.16 -6.58 -7.80
CA GLN A 25 -6.69 -5.87 -6.65
C GLN A 25 -5.47 -5.37 -5.88
N PRO A 26 -5.28 -4.05 -5.70
CA PRO A 26 -4.21 -3.56 -4.86
C PRO A 26 -4.47 -4.14 -3.47
N SER A 27 -3.55 -4.99 -3.00
CA SER A 27 -3.59 -5.47 -1.62
C SER A 27 -3.52 -4.22 -0.74
N SER A 28 -4.62 -3.90 -0.06
CA SER A 28 -4.72 -2.76 0.85
C SER A 28 -3.84 -2.91 2.11
N THR A 29 -2.93 -3.88 2.14
CA THR A 29 -1.92 -4.01 3.18
C THR A 29 -0.95 -2.84 3.04
N PRO A 30 -0.90 -1.91 4.00
CA PRO A 30 0.08 -0.84 3.95
C PRO A 30 1.48 -1.46 3.90
N GLN A 31 2.27 -1.03 2.91
CA GLN A 31 3.68 -1.38 2.80
C GLN A 31 4.48 -0.43 3.68
N CYS A 32 5.40 -1.00 4.44
CA CYS A 32 6.37 -0.28 5.24
C CYS A 32 7.75 -0.54 4.68
N TYR A 33 8.70 0.32 5.04
CA TYR A 33 10.10 0.17 4.65
C TYR A 33 10.96 0.04 5.90
N ALA A 34 12.00 -0.77 5.81
CA ALA A 34 13.00 -0.99 6.84
C ALA A 34 14.40 -0.90 6.23
N CYS A 35 15.39 -0.63 7.09
CA CYS A 35 16.78 -0.61 6.68
C CYS A 35 17.19 -1.95 6.06
N PRO A 36 17.88 -1.95 4.91
CA PRO A 36 18.58 -3.13 4.41
C PRO A 36 19.46 -3.77 5.48
N SER A 37 19.58 -5.10 5.45
CA SER A 37 20.43 -5.82 6.40
C SER A 37 21.92 -5.51 6.22
N LYS A 38 22.30 -5.11 5.00
CA LYS A 38 23.64 -4.72 4.61
C LYS A 38 23.60 -3.57 3.62
N ASP A 39 24.67 -2.79 3.60
CA ASP A 39 24.92 -1.82 2.53
C ASP A 39 25.57 -2.48 1.28
N ASN A 40 25.87 -1.70 0.24
CA ASN A 40 26.55 -2.19 -0.96
C ASN A 40 28.02 -2.58 -0.69
N GLY A 41 28.60 -2.11 0.42
CA GLY A 41 29.93 -2.49 0.91
C GLY A 41 29.94 -3.79 1.72
N ASN A 42 28.79 -4.45 1.89
CA ASN A 42 28.57 -5.62 2.75
C ASN A 42 28.73 -5.38 4.27
N PHE A 43 28.72 -4.13 4.72
CA PHE A 43 28.68 -3.83 6.15
C PHE A 43 27.28 -4.08 6.70
N ALA A 44 27.22 -4.73 7.86
CA ALA A 44 25.95 -5.07 8.50
C ALA A 44 25.29 -3.84 9.11
N LEU A 45 23.96 -3.82 9.12
CA LEU A 45 23.19 -2.79 9.82
C LEU A 45 23.54 -2.81 11.32
N GLY A 46 24.10 -1.71 11.82
CA GLY A 46 24.41 -1.55 13.25
C GLY A 46 23.23 -0.97 14.02
N SER A 47 22.63 0.10 13.50
CA SER A 47 21.46 0.73 14.13
C SER A 47 20.54 1.37 13.11
N SER A 48 19.26 1.50 13.47
CA SER A 48 18.25 2.15 12.64
C SER A 48 17.27 2.95 13.50
N HIS A 49 16.90 4.14 13.05
CA HIS A 49 15.86 4.94 13.69
C HIS A 49 15.03 5.68 12.64
N VAL A 50 13.77 5.95 12.98
CA VAL A 50 12.86 6.72 12.13
C VAL A 50 12.77 8.13 12.67
N GLU A 51 13.05 9.11 11.81
CA GLU A 51 13.00 10.53 12.12
C GLU A 51 12.05 11.23 11.15
N GLY A 52 10.85 11.56 11.62
CA GLY A 52 9.80 12.14 10.79
C GLY A 52 9.44 11.25 9.61
N ASN A 53 9.74 11.70 8.39
CA ASN A 53 9.48 10.99 7.14
C ASN A 53 10.73 10.31 6.55
N SER A 54 11.78 10.15 7.37
CA SER A 54 13.05 9.52 7.00
C SER A 54 13.36 8.32 7.90
N ILE A 55 13.98 7.30 7.32
CA ILE A 55 14.57 6.15 8.01
C ILE A 55 16.08 6.32 7.93
N ASN A 56 16.73 6.50 9.07
CA ASN A 56 18.18 6.63 9.18
C ASN A 56 18.76 5.25 9.52
N CYS A 57 19.64 4.75 8.66
CA CYS A 57 20.28 3.43 8.75
C CYS A 57 21.80 3.58 8.86
N VAL A 58 22.40 3.12 9.96
CA VAL A 58 23.84 3.23 10.21
C VAL A 58 24.53 1.91 9.94
N TYR A 59 25.54 1.92 9.08
CA TYR A 59 26.34 0.75 8.70
C TYR A 59 27.78 0.96 9.16
N PRO A 60 28.15 0.49 10.37
CA PRO A 60 29.49 0.68 10.90
C PRO A 60 30.51 -0.12 10.08
N ARG A 61 31.53 0.58 9.56
CA ARG A 61 32.60 -0.04 8.77
C ARG A 61 33.62 -0.83 9.60
N SER A 62 33.69 -0.52 10.89
CA SER A 62 34.48 -1.29 11.86
C SER A 62 33.79 -1.29 13.23
N ALA A 63 34.08 -2.29 14.05
CA ALA A 63 33.54 -2.38 15.41
C ALA A 63 33.98 -1.20 16.31
N SER A 64 35.03 -0.48 15.92
CA SER A 64 35.59 0.67 16.64
C SER A 64 35.08 2.02 16.11
N ASP A 65 34.30 2.01 15.03
CA ASP A 65 33.81 3.23 14.41
C ASP A 65 32.51 3.69 15.06
N HIS A 66 32.63 4.59 16.04
CA HIS A 66 31.50 5.21 16.73
C HIS A 66 30.99 6.47 16.03
N SER A 67 31.56 6.84 14.88
CA SER A 67 31.36 8.16 14.31
C SER A 67 29.96 8.39 13.73
N ASN A 68 29.12 7.35 13.62
CA ASN A 68 27.80 7.41 12.94
C ASN A 68 27.88 8.16 11.59
N SER A 69 29.06 8.20 10.96
CA SER A 69 29.34 9.04 9.80
C SER A 69 28.92 8.35 8.50
N SER A 70 28.97 7.01 8.48
CA SER A 70 28.52 6.16 7.39
C SER A 70 27.05 5.75 7.62
N PHE A 71 26.12 6.52 7.06
CA PHE A 71 24.70 6.25 7.18
C PHE A 71 23.92 6.56 5.90
N CYS A 72 22.79 5.88 5.76
CA CYS A 72 21.88 6.02 4.65
C CYS A 72 20.53 6.52 5.15
N ARG A 73 19.93 7.49 4.44
CA ARG A 73 18.57 7.95 4.73
C ARG A 73 17.62 7.53 3.64
N TYR A 74 16.49 6.94 4.02
CA TYR A 74 15.44 6.51 3.11
C TYR A 74 14.12 7.19 3.44
N SER A 75 13.25 7.35 2.45
CA SER A 75 11.88 7.83 2.68
C SER A 75 11.02 6.76 3.34
N THR A 76 10.27 7.13 4.37
CA THR A 76 9.29 6.22 5.01
C THR A 76 8.10 5.90 4.11
N SER A 77 7.81 6.73 3.09
CA SER A 77 6.64 6.57 2.22
C SER A 77 6.95 5.85 0.91
N SER A 78 8.16 6.01 0.37
CA SER A 78 8.56 5.42 -0.91
C SER A 78 9.69 4.39 -0.80
N GLY A 79 10.37 4.33 0.36
CA GLY A 79 11.55 3.49 0.55
C GLY A 79 12.77 3.92 -0.25
N GLN A 80 12.69 5.02 -1.01
CA GLN A 80 13.80 5.48 -1.85
C GLN A 80 14.88 6.15 -1.02
N LEU A 81 16.13 5.99 -1.43
CA LEU A 81 17.27 6.67 -0.84
C LEU A 81 17.10 8.19 -1.03
N THR A 82 17.09 8.92 0.08
CA THR A 82 17.00 10.39 0.10
C THR A 82 18.35 11.03 0.35
N GLN A 83 19.23 10.36 1.09
CA GLN A 83 20.58 10.86 1.35
C GLN A 83 21.56 9.70 1.53
N ASP A 84 22.71 9.84 0.88
CA ASP A 84 23.83 8.92 0.96
C ASP A 84 25.00 9.62 1.65
N HIS A 85 25.35 9.16 2.86
CA HIS A 85 26.56 9.60 3.56
C HIS A 85 27.62 8.51 3.64
N ASP A 86 27.54 7.51 2.76
CA ASP A 86 28.47 6.38 2.75
C ASP A 86 29.26 6.26 1.44
N ALA A 87 29.52 7.40 0.79
CA ALA A 87 30.32 7.46 -0.44
C ALA A 87 29.85 6.45 -1.51
N SER A 88 28.55 6.44 -1.82
CA SER A 88 27.87 5.49 -2.73
C SER A 88 27.73 4.05 -2.22
N GLY A 89 28.02 3.80 -0.94
CA GLY A 89 27.78 2.52 -0.28
C GLY A 89 26.30 2.24 0.00
N CYS A 90 25.42 3.24 -0.05
CA CYS A 90 24.00 3.05 0.25
C CYS A 90 23.23 2.33 -0.88
N PRO A 91 22.45 1.28 -0.57
CA PRO A 91 21.44 0.73 -1.47
C PRO A 91 20.48 1.81 -1.98
N SER A 92 20.02 1.71 -3.23
CA SER A 92 19.09 2.70 -3.80
C SER A 92 17.70 2.68 -3.16
N SER A 93 17.33 1.58 -2.50
CA SER A 93 16.03 1.40 -1.89
C SER A 93 16.11 0.59 -0.60
N ALA A 94 15.27 0.97 0.35
CA ALA A 94 15.04 0.27 1.60
C ALA A 94 14.29 -1.06 1.36
N THR A 95 14.40 -1.98 2.31
CA THR A 95 13.70 -3.28 2.25
C THR A 95 12.22 -3.08 2.55
N THR A 96 11.36 -3.59 1.65
CA THR A 96 9.91 -3.57 1.88
C THR A 96 9.54 -4.62 2.94
N VAL A 97 8.78 -4.20 3.93
CA VAL A 97 8.28 -5.05 5.01
C VAL A 97 6.78 -4.89 5.16
N ALA A 98 6.10 -5.94 5.63
CA ALA A 98 4.71 -5.82 6.02
C ALA A 98 4.64 -4.85 7.21
N CYS A 99 3.82 -3.80 7.10
CA CYS A 99 3.60 -2.93 8.25
C CYS A 99 3.08 -3.77 9.41
N ALA A 100 3.66 -3.59 10.59
CA ALA A 100 3.11 -4.19 11.81
C ALA A 100 1.64 -3.76 11.90
N ALA A 101 0.72 -4.73 11.81
CA ALA A 101 -0.68 -4.45 11.96
C ALA A 101 -0.87 -3.84 13.35
N LYS A 102 -1.23 -2.55 13.43
CA LYS A 102 -1.65 -1.94 14.69
C LYS A 102 -2.72 -2.88 15.25
N LYS A 103 -2.49 -3.47 16.43
CA LYS A 103 -3.49 -4.27 17.15
C LYS A 103 -4.73 -3.39 17.26
N ARG A 104 -5.72 -3.63 16.39
CA ARG A 104 -6.96 -2.86 16.39
C ARG A 104 -7.56 -3.06 17.77
N ASN A 105 -7.75 -1.96 18.49
CA ASN A 105 -8.21 -2.02 19.87
C ASN A 105 -9.60 -2.69 19.84
N ALA A 106 -9.70 -3.92 20.32
CA ALA A 106 -10.88 -4.77 20.15
C ALA A 106 -12.16 -4.10 20.68
N LYS A 107 -11.99 -3.18 21.66
CA LYS A 107 -13.07 -2.33 22.18
C LYS A 107 -13.64 -1.39 21.12
N PHE A 108 -12.79 -0.79 20.28
CA PHE A 108 -13.22 0.13 19.23
C PHE A 108 -13.98 -0.60 18.11
N GLU A 109 -13.52 -1.78 17.72
CA GLU A 109 -14.25 -2.62 16.75
C GLU A 109 -15.60 -3.10 17.30
N LYS A 110 -15.65 -3.53 18.56
CA LYS A 110 -16.92 -3.90 19.21
C LYS A 110 -17.87 -2.71 19.31
N ALA A 111 -17.35 -1.50 19.58
CA ALA A 111 -18.16 -0.28 19.61
C ALA A 111 -18.71 0.08 18.21
N LYS A 112 -17.87 0.01 17.17
CA LYS A 112 -18.28 0.24 15.78
C LYS A 112 -19.41 -0.70 15.34
N ARG A 113 -19.24 -2.02 15.59
CA ARG A 113 -20.27 -3.03 15.28
C ARG A 113 -21.59 -2.78 16.00
N ARG A 114 -21.54 -2.26 17.24
CA ARG A 114 -22.76 -1.91 17.99
C ARG A 114 -23.48 -0.72 17.37
N VAL A 115 -22.75 0.27 16.87
CA VAL A 115 -23.33 1.42 16.17
C VAL A 115 -23.95 0.99 14.84
N GLU A 116 -23.26 0.17 14.06
CA GLU A 116 -23.77 -0.39 12.80
C GLU A 116 -25.02 -1.26 13.02
N ALA A 117 -25.02 -2.12 14.04
CA ALA A 117 -26.18 -2.94 14.38
C ALA A 117 -27.38 -2.09 14.81
N ARG A 118 -27.17 -0.98 15.54
CA ARG A 118 -28.24 -0.04 15.90
C ARG A 118 -28.76 0.72 14.69
N ALA A 119 -27.89 1.10 13.76
CA ALA A 119 -28.30 1.75 12.51
C ALA A 119 -29.15 0.81 11.63
N ALA A 120 -28.80 -0.48 11.57
CA ALA A 120 -29.57 -1.49 10.85
C ALA A 120 -30.94 -1.79 11.51
N ALA A 121 -31.03 -1.73 12.84
CA ALA A 121 -32.27 -2.00 13.58
C ALA A 121 -33.26 -0.81 13.63
N GLY A 122 -32.82 0.40 13.29
CA GLY A 122 -33.61 1.64 13.42
C GLY A 122 -34.85 1.73 12.53
N GLY A 123 -34.99 0.87 11.52
CA GLY A 123 -36.14 0.88 10.60
C GLY A 123 -37.39 0.12 11.10
N SER A 124 -37.25 -0.88 11.97
CA SER A 124 -38.36 -1.80 12.26
C SER A 124 -39.32 -1.31 13.36
N SER A 125 -38.85 -0.48 14.30
CA SER A 125 -39.64 -0.11 15.49
C SER A 125 -40.69 0.99 15.23
N ARG A 126 -40.50 1.83 14.21
CA ARG A 126 -41.47 2.89 13.86
C ARG A 126 -42.68 2.35 13.08
N GLU A 127 -42.50 1.32 12.25
CA GLU A 127 -43.58 0.68 11.49
C GLU A 127 -44.56 -0.07 12.44
N SER A 128 -44.01 -0.81 13.41
CA SER A 128 -44.81 -1.63 14.34
C SER A 128 -45.67 -0.79 15.32
N LYS A 129 -45.20 0.39 15.73
CA LYS A 129 -46.01 1.31 16.55
C LYS A 129 -47.11 2.02 15.76
N ARG A 130 -46.96 2.16 14.43
CA ARG A 130 -47.96 2.79 13.58
C ARG A 130 -49.08 1.81 13.22
N ALA A 131 -48.77 0.53 13.06
CA ALA A 131 -49.76 -0.53 12.85
C ALA A 131 -50.69 -0.73 14.07
N MET A 132 -50.17 -0.61 15.30
CA MET A 132 -50.96 -0.89 16.51
C MET A 132 -51.93 0.24 16.92
N MET A 133 -51.92 1.38 16.21
CA MET A 133 -52.76 2.54 16.53
C MET A 133 -53.92 2.76 15.54
N ILE A 134 -54.11 1.85 14.58
CA ILE A 134 -55.16 1.93 13.56
C ILE A 134 -56.33 0.96 13.86
N ASP A 135 -56.17 0.00 14.77
CA ASP A 135 -57.22 -0.99 15.14
C ASP A 135 -58.08 -0.58 16.36
N LEU A 136 -58.09 0.70 16.74
CA LEU A 136 -59.04 1.26 17.70
C LEU A 136 -59.93 2.31 16.99
N ASP A 137 -60.78 1.85 16.07
CA ASP A 137 -62.02 2.55 15.69
C ASP A 137 -63.12 1.51 15.43
#